data_AF-A0A4Q4Y7L5-F1
#
_entry.id   AF-A0A4Q4Y7L5-F1
#
_cell.length_a   1.000
_cell.length_b   1.000
_cell.length_c   1.000
_cell.angle_alpha   90.00
_cell.angle_beta   90.00
_cell.angle_gamma   90.00
#
_symmetry.space_group_name_H-M   'P 1'
#
loop_
_entity.id
_entity.type
_entity.pdbx_description
1 polymer ?
#
loop_
_entity_poly.entity_id
_entity_poly.type
_entity_poly.pdbx_seq_one_letter_code
_entity_poly.pdbx_strand_id
1 'polypeptide(L)'
;MKYLWASALLSLTGSTSAIFTGRKFFDFRNLPNPRVPDALPDWDSNKAARETHEYFRSREFTDTFAIMNWSKEASPSAPIRMTNSFNNIYIQRNTDSNPESSTFMTMRTVRHRDFQSAAEFQTKAADYQHVAMTMRARTIGGPGAVSAMFTYWKPEGSNWEGVQEADLEIRTARPRNELRYTNQPSYDPDRDVERPEAFRDVTLPTVWTTWQTHRMEWTPGKVDWYVDGKFMTSISYQAPVDPAYLLWNVWSDGGLWTGEMPIFEHVEMHVQYIEIEYLG
;
A
#
# COMPACT_ATOMS: atom_id res chain seq x y z
N MET A 1 -0.56 35.73 -6.34
CA MET A 1 -0.79 36.02 -4.91
C MET A 1 -2.29 36.08 -4.66
N LYS A 2 -2.87 34.99 -4.16
CA LYS A 2 -4.21 34.90 -3.54
C LYS A 2 -4.13 33.72 -2.59
N TYR A 3 -3.81 34.00 -1.33
CA TYR A 3 -3.86 33.01 -0.26
C TYR A 3 -5.34 32.77 0.04
N LEU A 4 -5.87 31.62 -0.38
CA LEU A 4 -7.13 31.11 0.16
C LEU A 4 -6.84 30.51 1.54
N TRP A 5 -7.68 30.89 2.49
CA TRP A 5 -7.55 30.52 3.89
C TRP A 5 -7.83 29.03 4.04
N ALA A 6 -6.93 28.34 4.75
CA ALA A 6 -7.08 26.94 5.10
C ALA A 6 -8.35 26.76 5.93
N SER A 7 -9.34 26.07 5.38
CA SER A 7 -10.37 25.44 6.19
C SER A 7 -9.71 24.25 6.87
N ALA A 8 -9.56 24.28 8.20
CA ALA A 8 -9.17 23.11 8.95
C ALA A 8 -10.17 21.97 8.64
N LEU A 9 -9.68 20.86 8.09
CA LEU A 9 -10.47 19.66 7.91
C LEU A 9 -10.54 18.96 9.27
N LEU A 10 -11.71 19.02 9.89
CA LEU A 10 -11.99 18.28 11.12
C LEU A 10 -12.33 16.83 10.71
N SER A 11 -11.39 15.89 10.86
CA SER A 11 -11.76 14.47 10.87
C SER A 11 -12.51 14.19 12.18
N LEU A 12 -13.82 13.93 12.09
CA LEU A 12 -14.71 13.68 13.23
C LEU A 12 -15.01 12.20 13.41
N THR A 13 -14.02 11.33 13.26
CA THR A 13 -14.15 9.91 13.59
C THR A 13 -13.22 9.55 14.76
N GLY A 14 -13.77 9.36 15.96
CA GLY A 14 -13.15 8.55 17.03
C GLY A 14 -12.13 9.22 17.98
N SER A 15 -12.62 9.67 19.14
CA SER A 15 -11.96 9.81 20.46
C SER A 15 -10.65 10.58 20.68
N THR A 16 -10.00 11.13 19.66
CA THR A 16 -8.99 12.20 19.83
C THR A 16 -8.95 12.97 18.53
N SER A 17 -9.39 14.23 18.53
CA SER A 17 -9.37 15.07 17.33
C SER A 17 -7.92 15.37 16.94
N ALA A 18 -7.34 14.55 16.08
CA ALA A 18 -6.16 14.96 15.33
C ALA A 18 -6.62 16.04 14.34
N ILE A 19 -6.13 17.26 14.49
CA ILE A 19 -6.40 18.35 13.55
C ILE A 19 -5.33 18.25 12.47
N PHE A 20 -5.64 17.60 11.36
CA PHE A 20 -4.78 17.64 10.17
C PHE A 20 -4.90 19.02 9.52
N THR A 21 -3.76 19.66 9.23
CA THR A 21 -3.72 21.03 8.68
C THR A 21 -3.33 21.06 7.21
N GLY A 22 -2.70 19.98 6.72
CA GLY A 22 -2.35 19.77 5.31
C GLY A 22 -3.15 18.63 4.68
N ARG A 23 -3.35 18.72 3.36
CA ARG A 23 -4.01 17.69 2.54
C ARG A 23 -3.36 17.58 1.17
N LYS A 24 -3.09 16.35 0.73
CA LYS A 24 -2.73 16.00 -0.65
C LYS A 24 -3.75 14.99 -1.18
N PHE A 25 -4.21 15.17 -2.41
CA PHE A 25 -5.19 14.31 -3.06
C PHE A 25 -4.71 13.93 -4.45
N PHE A 26 -4.67 12.63 -4.74
CA PHE A 26 -4.23 12.06 -6.00
C PHE A 26 -5.40 11.30 -6.60
N ASP A 27 -5.88 11.74 -7.76
CA ASP A 27 -7.11 11.23 -8.38
C ASP A 27 -6.81 10.50 -9.68
N PHE A 28 -7.10 9.20 -9.70
CA PHE A 28 -6.88 8.34 -10.86
C PHE A 28 -8.17 8.04 -11.63
N ARG A 29 -9.31 8.64 -11.22
CA ARG A 29 -10.64 8.27 -11.74
C ARG A 29 -10.89 8.69 -13.17
N ASN A 30 -10.16 9.69 -13.69
CA ASN A 30 -10.42 10.28 -15.01
C ASN A 30 -9.14 10.70 -15.77
N LEU A 31 -8.11 9.86 -15.72
CA LEU A 31 -6.86 10.14 -16.45
C LEU A 31 -7.00 9.76 -17.94
N PRO A 32 -6.54 10.62 -18.86
CA PRO A 32 -6.58 10.33 -20.30
C PRO A 32 -5.59 9.21 -20.66
N ASN A 33 -5.71 8.69 -21.88
CA ASN A 33 -4.75 7.72 -22.45
C ASN A 33 -4.47 6.43 -21.61
N PRO A 34 -5.49 5.82 -20.96
CA PRO A 34 -5.28 4.60 -20.19
C PRO A 34 -4.80 3.46 -21.09
N ARG A 35 -3.78 2.74 -20.63
CA ARG A 35 -3.18 1.60 -21.33
C ARG A 35 -2.73 0.56 -20.31
N VAL A 36 -3.12 -0.69 -20.56
CA VAL A 36 -2.57 -1.86 -19.87
C VAL A 36 -1.29 -2.28 -20.62
N PRO A 37 -0.10 -2.20 -20.01
CA PRO A 37 1.13 -2.69 -20.61
C PRO A 37 1.21 -4.22 -20.47
N ASP A 38 1.75 -4.88 -21.50
CA ASP A 38 2.11 -6.30 -21.40
C ASP A 38 3.11 -6.52 -20.26
N ALA A 39 3.02 -7.67 -19.59
CA ALA A 39 4.02 -8.05 -18.59
C ALA A 39 5.38 -8.23 -19.26
N LEU A 40 6.43 -7.67 -18.67
CA LEU A 40 7.79 -7.84 -19.17
C LEU A 40 8.27 -9.26 -18.83
N PRO A 41 8.86 -9.99 -19.79
CA PRO A 41 9.00 -11.44 -19.70
C PRO A 41 10.20 -11.89 -18.85
N ASP A 42 11.14 -11.01 -18.56
CA ASP A 42 12.41 -11.36 -17.93
C ASP A 42 12.80 -10.38 -16.82
N TRP A 43 13.74 -10.82 -15.99
CA TRP A 43 14.20 -10.09 -14.81
C TRP A 43 14.82 -8.72 -15.14
N ASP A 44 15.66 -8.67 -16.17
CA ASP A 44 16.43 -7.46 -16.50
C ASP A 44 15.56 -6.39 -17.14
N SER A 45 14.61 -6.78 -17.99
CA SER A 45 13.61 -5.85 -18.54
C SER A 45 12.73 -5.28 -17.45
N ASN A 46 12.33 -6.07 -16.45
CA ASN A 46 11.56 -5.56 -15.30
C ASN A 46 12.34 -4.53 -14.48
N LYS A 47 13.64 -4.74 -14.26
CA LYS A 47 14.54 -3.78 -13.59
C LYS A 47 14.80 -2.52 -14.40
N ALA A 48 14.88 -2.65 -15.72
CA ALA A 48 15.11 -1.53 -16.65
C ALA A 48 13.81 -0.82 -17.08
N ALA A 49 12.66 -1.27 -16.57
CA ALA A 49 11.36 -0.72 -16.91
C ALA A 49 11.28 0.78 -16.59
N ARG A 50 10.44 1.47 -17.36
CA ARG A 50 10.14 2.89 -17.19
C ARG A 50 8.66 3.10 -16.97
N GLU A 51 8.29 4.32 -16.60
CA GLU A 51 6.92 4.71 -16.33
C GLU A 51 6.01 4.40 -17.54
N THR A 52 4.90 3.73 -17.27
CA THR A 52 3.95 3.26 -18.31
C THR A 52 2.97 4.34 -18.76
N HIS A 53 2.90 5.44 -18.01
CA HIS A 53 1.94 6.51 -18.19
C HIS A 53 2.58 7.89 -17.92
N GLU A 54 2.12 8.93 -18.60
CA GLU A 54 2.64 10.30 -18.44
C GLU A 54 2.41 10.88 -17.04
N TYR A 55 1.31 10.47 -16.39
CA TYR A 55 0.97 10.89 -15.02
C TYR A 55 2.11 10.64 -14.02
N PHE A 56 2.78 9.48 -14.10
CA PHE A 56 3.87 9.13 -13.17
C PHE A 56 5.16 9.95 -13.38
N ARG A 57 5.24 10.73 -14.48
CA ARG A 57 6.32 11.68 -14.76
C ARG A 57 5.90 13.13 -14.48
N SER A 58 4.65 13.35 -14.10
CA SER A 58 4.11 14.68 -13.82
C SER A 58 4.53 15.16 -12.42
N ARG A 59 4.63 16.47 -12.24
CA ARG A 59 4.90 17.07 -10.92
C ARG A 59 3.84 16.70 -9.89
N GLU A 60 2.59 16.53 -10.32
CA GLU A 60 1.51 16.11 -9.43
C GLU A 60 1.89 14.82 -8.67
N PHE A 61 2.46 13.84 -9.38
CA PHE A 61 2.96 12.61 -8.77
C PHE A 61 4.36 12.79 -8.17
N THR A 62 5.33 13.25 -8.97
CA THR A 62 6.77 13.22 -8.62
C THR A 62 7.16 14.23 -7.55
N ASP A 63 6.32 15.22 -7.24
CA ASP A 63 6.59 16.13 -6.11
C ASP A 63 6.44 15.40 -4.77
N THR A 64 5.63 14.34 -4.71
CA THR A 64 5.38 13.57 -3.48
C THR A 64 5.97 12.16 -3.53
N PHE A 65 5.79 11.44 -4.63
CA PHE A 65 6.10 10.01 -4.73
C PHE A 65 7.29 9.70 -5.63
N ALA A 66 7.88 8.52 -5.38
CA ALA A 66 8.79 7.83 -6.29
C ALA A 66 8.33 6.37 -6.45
N ILE A 67 8.45 5.84 -7.67
CA ILE A 67 8.25 4.41 -7.95
C ILE A 67 9.56 3.68 -7.66
N MET A 68 9.48 2.55 -6.97
CA MET A 68 10.65 1.77 -6.58
C MET A 68 11.04 0.76 -7.67
N ASN A 69 12.34 0.50 -7.79
CA ASN A 69 12.92 -0.49 -8.71
C ASN A 69 13.96 -1.41 -8.06
N TRP A 70 14.00 -1.44 -6.73
CA TRP A 70 14.90 -2.34 -6.01
C TRP A 70 14.50 -3.81 -6.24
N SER A 71 15.46 -4.70 -6.03
CA SER A 71 15.27 -6.15 -6.16
C SER A 71 15.79 -6.87 -4.93
N LYS A 72 15.26 -8.07 -4.68
CA LYS A 72 15.65 -8.96 -3.60
C LYS A 72 15.88 -10.36 -4.16
N GLU A 73 17.00 -10.97 -3.79
CA GLU A 73 17.27 -12.37 -4.12
C GLU A 73 16.47 -13.33 -3.23
N ALA A 74 16.29 -14.56 -3.71
CA ALA A 74 15.61 -15.59 -2.95
C ALA A 74 16.34 -15.91 -1.63
N SER A 75 15.57 -16.25 -0.61
CA SER A 75 16.06 -16.73 0.69
C SER A 75 15.27 -17.97 1.12
N PRO A 76 15.70 -18.69 2.17
CA PRO A 76 14.92 -19.83 2.69
C PRO A 76 13.49 -19.48 3.11
N SER A 77 13.24 -18.25 3.57
CA SER A 77 11.91 -17.77 3.99
C SER A 77 11.13 -17.04 2.88
N ALA A 78 11.79 -16.70 1.78
CA ALA A 78 11.24 -16.02 0.61
C ALA A 78 11.83 -16.68 -0.66
N PRO A 79 11.35 -17.89 -1.03
CA PRO A 79 12.01 -18.76 -2.00
C PRO A 79 11.99 -18.25 -3.44
N ILE A 80 11.20 -17.21 -3.74
CA ILE A 80 11.11 -16.60 -5.06
C ILE A 80 11.79 -15.23 -5.02
N ARG A 81 12.83 -15.05 -5.84
CA ARG A 81 13.46 -13.74 -6.01
C ARG A 81 12.46 -12.74 -6.61
N MET A 82 12.52 -11.49 -6.17
CA MET A 82 11.52 -10.48 -6.49
C MET A 82 12.17 -9.18 -6.97
N THR A 83 11.58 -8.53 -7.97
CA THR A 83 11.97 -7.18 -8.38
C THR A 83 10.77 -6.27 -8.51
N ASN A 84 10.85 -5.06 -7.94
CA ASN A 84 9.88 -4.02 -8.25
C ASN A 84 10.08 -3.53 -9.68
N SER A 85 8.98 -3.33 -10.41
CA SER A 85 9.02 -2.87 -11.80
C SER A 85 8.06 -1.72 -12.03
N PHE A 86 8.54 -0.69 -12.72
CA PHE A 86 7.71 0.43 -13.17
C PHE A 86 6.61 -0.05 -14.14
N ASN A 87 6.84 -1.14 -14.87
CA ASN A 87 5.87 -1.73 -15.78
C ASN A 87 4.63 -2.30 -15.06
N ASN A 88 4.72 -2.46 -13.75
CA ASN A 88 3.64 -2.98 -12.92
C ASN A 88 2.79 -1.89 -12.26
N ILE A 89 3.04 -0.62 -12.57
CA ILE A 89 2.20 0.50 -12.17
C ILE A 89 1.71 1.20 -13.43
N TYR A 90 0.40 1.24 -13.66
CA TYR A 90 -0.19 1.74 -14.89
C TYR A 90 -1.60 2.31 -14.69
N ILE A 91 -2.14 3.01 -15.69
CA ILE A 91 -3.51 3.54 -15.68
C ILE A 91 -4.38 2.67 -16.60
N GLN A 92 -5.49 2.16 -16.06
CA GLN A 92 -6.39 1.25 -16.74
C GLN A 92 -7.79 1.86 -16.89
N ARG A 93 -8.48 1.49 -17.97
CA ARG A 93 -9.90 1.84 -18.15
C ARG A 93 -10.75 1.08 -17.15
N ASN A 94 -11.72 1.77 -16.57
CA ASN A 94 -12.74 1.11 -15.77
C ASN A 94 -13.78 0.47 -16.69
N THR A 95 -13.86 -0.86 -16.65
CA THR A 95 -14.81 -1.66 -17.44
C THR A 95 -15.87 -2.34 -16.57
N ASP A 96 -16.02 -1.90 -15.32
CA ASP A 96 -17.09 -2.38 -14.44
C ASP A 96 -18.46 -2.05 -15.05
N SER A 97 -19.48 -2.83 -14.70
CA SER A 97 -20.87 -2.48 -15.02
C SER A 97 -21.28 -1.21 -14.26
N ASN A 98 -21.65 -0.14 -14.97
CA ASN A 98 -21.95 1.18 -14.42
C ASN A 98 -20.79 1.76 -13.59
N PRO A 99 -19.66 2.08 -14.23
CA PRO A 99 -18.44 2.42 -13.52
C PRO A 99 -18.56 3.80 -12.85
N GLU A 100 -18.13 3.92 -11.60
CA GLU A 100 -18.08 5.19 -10.85
C GLU A 100 -16.95 6.13 -11.31
N SER A 101 -16.04 5.61 -12.13
CA SER A 101 -14.88 6.30 -12.69
C SER A 101 -14.64 5.87 -14.13
N SER A 102 -13.94 6.67 -14.94
CA SER A 102 -13.53 6.23 -16.29
C SER A 102 -12.22 5.44 -16.28
N THR A 103 -11.35 5.69 -15.30
CA THR A 103 -10.07 5.01 -15.11
C THR A 103 -9.80 4.71 -13.63
N PHE A 104 -8.71 4.00 -13.37
CA PHE A 104 -8.05 3.85 -12.07
C PHE A 104 -6.57 3.55 -12.29
N MET A 105 -5.76 3.73 -11.24
CA MET A 105 -4.39 3.21 -11.21
C MET A 105 -4.42 1.73 -10.87
N THR A 106 -3.59 0.94 -11.53
CA THR A 106 -3.35 -0.46 -11.24
C THR A 106 -1.90 -0.64 -10.78
N MET A 107 -1.73 -1.34 -9.67
CA MET A 107 -0.46 -1.93 -9.25
C MET A 107 -0.58 -3.45 -9.38
N ARG A 108 0.38 -4.14 -10.00
CA ARG A 108 0.32 -5.60 -10.14
C ARG A 108 1.56 -6.30 -9.63
N THR A 109 1.39 -7.56 -9.26
CA THR A 109 2.48 -8.52 -9.14
C THR A 109 2.23 -9.67 -10.10
N VAL A 110 3.27 -10.14 -10.78
CA VAL A 110 3.20 -11.20 -11.79
C VAL A 110 4.21 -12.28 -11.46
N ARG A 111 3.74 -13.53 -11.42
CA ARG A 111 4.60 -14.70 -11.23
C ARG A 111 5.17 -15.15 -12.57
N HIS A 112 6.49 -15.03 -12.70
CA HIS A 112 7.24 -15.60 -13.81
C HIS A 112 7.72 -17.01 -13.46
N ARG A 113 8.43 -17.69 -14.37
CA ARG A 113 8.93 -19.05 -14.10
C ARG A 113 9.88 -19.09 -12.90
N ASP A 114 10.77 -18.11 -12.81
CA ASP A 114 11.94 -18.10 -11.93
C ASP A 114 12.00 -16.88 -10.99
N PHE A 115 11.08 -15.91 -11.16
CA PHE A 115 11.01 -14.74 -10.30
C PHE A 115 9.58 -14.20 -10.12
N GLN A 116 9.43 -13.22 -9.24
CA GLN A 116 8.24 -12.39 -9.13
C GLN A 116 8.57 -10.96 -9.55
N SER A 117 7.79 -10.37 -10.45
CA SER A 117 7.79 -8.92 -10.62
C SER A 117 6.72 -8.32 -9.72
N ALA A 118 7.05 -7.27 -8.97
CA ALA A 118 6.16 -6.61 -8.02
C ALA A 118 5.98 -5.12 -8.38
N ALA A 119 5.18 -4.41 -7.59
CA ALA A 119 4.98 -2.97 -7.70
C ALA A 119 5.07 -2.32 -6.32
N GLU A 120 5.80 -1.22 -6.23
CA GLU A 120 5.87 -0.38 -5.03
C GLU A 120 6.09 1.08 -5.42
N PHE A 121 5.40 1.98 -4.76
CA PHE A 121 5.74 3.40 -4.74
C PHE A 121 5.61 3.92 -3.32
N GLN A 122 6.36 4.97 -3.03
CA GLN A 122 6.43 5.56 -1.71
C GLN A 122 6.65 7.06 -1.78
N THR A 123 6.46 7.75 -0.66
CA THR A 123 6.89 9.14 -0.52
C THR A 123 8.41 9.25 -0.71
N LYS A 124 8.89 10.37 -1.27
CA LYS A 124 10.33 10.58 -1.49
C LYS A 124 11.14 10.78 -0.21
N ALA A 125 10.47 11.15 0.88
CA ALA A 125 11.06 11.37 2.19
C ALA A 125 10.20 10.72 3.28
N ALA A 126 10.87 10.36 4.37
CA ALA A 126 10.25 9.90 5.61
C ALA A 126 9.99 11.10 6.52
N ASP A 127 9.17 12.04 6.08
CA ASP A 127 8.88 13.31 6.76
C ASP A 127 7.43 13.43 7.23
N TYR A 128 6.66 12.34 7.13
CA TYR A 128 5.27 12.28 7.58
C TYR A 128 5.18 11.70 8.98
N GLN A 129 4.57 12.44 9.90
CA GLN A 129 4.30 12.00 11.26
C GLN A 129 2.85 12.34 11.63
N HIS A 130 2.16 11.39 12.26
CA HIS A 130 0.75 11.52 12.59
C HIS A 130 -0.10 11.91 11.38
N VAL A 131 -0.34 10.95 10.49
CA VAL A 131 -1.07 11.15 9.24
C VAL A 131 -2.36 10.38 9.21
N ALA A 132 -3.32 10.84 8.42
CA ALA A 132 -4.35 9.98 7.88
C ALA A 132 -4.06 9.65 6.42
N MET A 133 -4.04 8.36 6.10
CA MET A 133 -3.93 7.85 4.74
C MET A 133 -5.27 7.25 4.35
N THR A 134 -5.86 7.73 3.26
CA THR A 134 -7.10 7.17 2.70
C THR A 134 -6.86 6.69 1.28
N MET A 135 -7.37 5.51 0.97
CA MET A 135 -7.25 4.86 -0.33
C MET A 135 -8.61 4.26 -0.70
N ARG A 136 -9.15 4.62 -1.87
CA ARG A 136 -10.27 3.87 -2.46
C ARG A 136 -9.71 2.81 -3.40
N ALA A 137 -9.79 1.55 -2.99
CA ALA A 137 -9.15 0.45 -3.68
C ALA A 137 -9.95 -0.84 -3.67
N ARG A 138 -9.47 -1.79 -4.47
CA ARG A 138 -9.84 -3.21 -4.44
C ARG A 138 -8.64 -4.05 -4.88
N THR A 139 -8.61 -5.30 -4.48
CA THR A 139 -7.62 -6.28 -4.94
C THR A 139 -8.30 -7.31 -5.84
N ILE A 140 -7.68 -7.68 -6.96
CA ILE A 140 -8.21 -8.63 -7.94
C ILE A 140 -7.15 -9.70 -8.20
N GLY A 141 -7.57 -10.97 -8.23
CA GLY A 141 -6.68 -12.08 -8.57
C GLY A 141 -6.87 -13.30 -7.67
N GLY A 142 -5.95 -14.25 -7.83
CA GLY A 142 -5.88 -15.50 -7.08
C GLY A 142 -5.05 -15.40 -5.78
N PRO A 143 -4.86 -16.54 -5.08
CA PRO A 143 -4.01 -16.61 -3.90
C PRO A 143 -2.53 -16.42 -4.25
N GLY A 144 -1.72 -16.11 -3.23
CA GLY A 144 -0.26 -16.05 -3.36
C GLY A 144 0.32 -14.64 -3.46
N ALA A 145 -0.37 -13.60 -3.01
CA ALA A 145 0.13 -12.23 -3.00
C ALA A 145 -0.35 -11.44 -1.78
N VAL A 146 0.30 -10.30 -1.58
CA VAL A 146 -0.11 -9.25 -0.64
C VAL A 146 -0.29 -7.94 -1.40
N SER A 147 -1.38 -7.23 -1.10
CA SER A 147 -1.54 -5.82 -1.44
C SER A 147 -1.59 -5.01 -0.16
N ALA A 148 -0.81 -3.94 -0.06
CA ALA A 148 -0.65 -3.18 1.17
C ALA A 148 -0.67 -1.66 1.00
N MET A 149 -1.01 -1.00 2.09
CA MET A 149 -0.82 0.43 2.34
C MET A 149 -0.27 0.58 3.75
N PHE A 150 0.87 1.24 3.91
CA PHE A 150 1.58 1.23 5.18
C PHE A 150 2.49 2.45 5.38
N THR A 151 2.90 2.66 6.62
CA THR A 151 4.00 3.56 6.97
C THR A 151 5.27 2.76 7.20
N TYR A 152 6.44 3.31 6.89
CA TYR A 152 7.71 2.63 7.19
C TYR A 152 8.79 3.60 7.63
N TRP A 153 9.39 3.30 8.77
CA TRP A 153 10.62 3.90 9.23
C TRP A 153 11.49 2.84 9.91
N LYS A 154 12.79 2.93 9.66
CA LYS A 154 13.77 2.14 10.39
C LYS A 154 15.03 2.98 10.56
N PRO A 155 15.46 3.30 11.79
CA PRO A 155 16.69 4.01 12.03
C PRO A 155 17.89 3.28 11.42
N GLU A 156 18.82 4.05 10.83
CA GLU A 156 20.05 3.49 10.28
C GLU A 156 20.85 2.75 11.36
N GLY A 157 21.40 1.58 11.01
CA GLY A 157 22.15 0.74 11.93
C GLY A 157 21.31 -0.02 12.96
N SER A 158 19.99 0.16 13.01
CA SER A 158 19.11 -0.64 13.89
C SER A 158 18.86 -2.07 13.35
N ASN A 159 18.50 -2.97 14.26
CA ASN A 159 18.05 -4.33 13.97
C ASN A 159 16.52 -4.35 13.70
N TRP A 160 15.91 -5.52 13.71
CA TRP A 160 14.47 -5.69 13.49
C TRP A 160 13.61 -4.99 14.55
N GLU A 161 14.12 -4.78 15.77
CA GLU A 161 13.39 -4.12 16.85
C GLU A 161 13.20 -2.61 16.61
N GLY A 162 14.09 -2.01 15.81
CA GLY A 162 14.03 -0.59 15.49
C GLY A 162 13.01 -0.21 14.41
N VAL A 163 12.37 -1.20 13.77
CA VAL A 163 11.35 -0.95 12.76
C VAL A 163 10.15 -0.27 13.41
N GLN A 164 9.64 0.76 12.76
CA GLN A 164 8.40 1.44 13.09
C GLN A 164 7.55 1.50 11.82
N GLU A 165 6.46 0.75 11.83
CA GLU A 165 5.63 0.56 10.64
C GLU A 165 4.21 0.24 11.09
N ALA A 166 3.23 0.70 10.31
CA ALA A 166 1.83 0.43 10.53
C ALA A 166 1.18 0.03 9.22
N ASP A 167 0.62 -1.17 9.18
CA ASP A 167 0.28 -1.91 7.98
C ASP A 167 -1.22 -2.12 7.85
N LEU A 168 -1.73 -1.95 6.64
CA LEU A 168 -2.90 -2.65 6.13
C LEU A 168 -2.44 -3.65 5.08
N GLU A 169 -2.72 -4.93 5.29
CA GLU A 169 -2.35 -6.00 4.36
C GLU A 169 -3.53 -6.91 4.02
N ILE A 170 -3.88 -6.97 2.73
CA ILE A 170 -4.75 -8.01 2.20
C ILE A 170 -3.85 -9.14 1.69
N ARG A 171 -3.94 -10.30 2.35
CA ARG A 171 -3.28 -11.55 1.93
C ARG A 171 -4.24 -12.33 1.05
N THR A 172 -3.97 -12.46 -0.24
CA THR A 172 -4.93 -13.08 -1.18
C THR A 172 -5.10 -14.58 -1.00
N ALA A 173 -4.19 -15.23 -0.25
CA ALA A 173 -4.33 -16.61 0.20
C ALA A 173 -5.34 -16.81 1.35
N ARG A 174 -5.80 -15.72 1.98
CA ARG A 174 -6.79 -15.73 3.07
C ARG A 174 -8.21 -15.53 2.51
N PRO A 175 -9.27 -15.79 3.32
CA PRO A 175 -10.64 -15.52 2.91
C PRO A 175 -10.82 -14.12 2.32
N ARG A 176 -11.71 -14.00 1.33
CA ARG A 176 -11.86 -12.77 0.54
C ARG A 176 -12.39 -11.55 1.30
N ASN A 177 -12.81 -11.76 2.55
CA ASN A 177 -13.32 -10.74 3.46
C ASN A 177 -12.42 -10.60 4.70
N GLU A 178 -11.17 -11.07 4.65
CA GLU A 178 -10.19 -10.86 5.72
C GLU A 178 -9.07 -9.92 5.24
N LEU A 179 -8.59 -9.08 6.15
CA LEU A 179 -7.31 -8.41 6.05
C LEU A 179 -6.64 -8.38 7.42
N ARG A 180 -5.35 -8.07 7.46
CA ARG A 180 -4.61 -7.85 8.70
C ARG A 180 -4.17 -6.40 8.81
N TYR A 181 -4.35 -5.83 10.00
CA TYR A 181 -3.68 -4.62 10.43
C TYR A 181 -2.54 -4.97 11.37
N THR A 182 -1.40 -4.30 11.25
CA THR A 182 -0.23 -4.55 12.09
C THR A 182 0.44 -3.23 12.47
N ASN A 183 0.99 -3.13 13.67
CA ASN A 183 2.07 -2.21 13.99
C ASN A 183 3.33 -3.05 14.20
N GLN A 184 4.41 -2.79 13.48
CA GLN A 184 5.65 -3.55 13.58
C GLN A 184 6.55 -3.03 14.71
N PRO A 185 7.42 -3.90 15.27
CA PRO A 185 7.62 -5.32 14.94
C PRO A 185 6.64 -6.29 15.63
N SER A 186 5.79 -6.97 14.86
CA SER A 186 4.82 -7.93 15.40
C SER A 186 5.36 -9.34 15.66
N TYR A 187 6.63 -9.58 15.35
CA TYR A 187 7.28 -10.89 15.45
C TYR A 187 8.72 -10.72 15.92
N ASP A 188 9.14 -11.57 16.85
CA ASP A 188 10.51 -11.68 17.36
C ASP A 188 11.21 -12.85 16.66
N PRO A 189 12.09 -12.59 15.67
CA PRO A 189 12.79 -13.63 14.92
C PRO A 189 13.84 -14.37 15.74
N ASP A 190 14.34 -13.79 16.84
CA ASP A 190 15.36 -14.43 17.67
C ASP A 190 14.74 -15.49 18.60
N ARG A 191 13.47 -15.30 18.95
CA ARG A 191 12.70 -16.21 19.83
C ARG A 191 11.67 -17.04 19.09
N ASP A 192 11.39 -16.73 17.83
CA ASP A 192 10.32 -17.34 17.02
C ASP A 192 8.94 -17.17 17.68
N VAL A 193 8.61 -15.92 18.05
CA VAL A 193 7.36 -15.60 18.79
C VAL A 193 6.65 -14.38 18.19
N GLU A 194 5.36 -14.53 17.90
CA GLU A 194 4.47 -13.42 17.54
C GLU A 194 4.11 -12.56 18.77
N ARG A 195 3.75 -11.30 18.52
CA ARG A 195 3.21 -10.34 19.50
C ARG A 195 1.75 -10.06 19.16
N PRO A 196 0.79 -10.82 19.71
CA PRO A 196 -0.63 -10.73 19.33
C PRO A 196 -1.23 -9.33 19.52
N GLU A 197 -0.69 -8.53 20.43
CA GLU A 197 -1.12 -7.16 20.69
C GLU A 197 -0.83 -6.22 19.51
N ALA A 198 0.19 -6.54 18.71
CA ALA A 198 0.69 -5.74 17.61
C ALA A 198 -0.15 -5.84 16.33
N PHE A 199 -1.01 -6.85 16.18
CA PHE A 199 -1.81 -7.04 14.97
C PHE A 199 -3.26 -7.40 15.24
N ARG A 200 -4.13 -7.18 14.24
CA ARG A 200 -5.53 -7.58 14.25
C ARG A 200 -5.92 -8.12 12.88
N ASP A 201 -6.34 -9.38 12.85
CA ASP A 201 -7.11 -9.88 11.70
C ASP A 201 -8.54 -9.36 11.83
N VAL A 202 -9.07 -8.75 10.78
CA VAL A 202 -10.42 -8.18 10.77
C VAL A 202 -11.23 -8.75 9.62
N THR A 203 -12.53 -8.94 9.88
CA THR A 203 -13.50 -9.24 8.82
C THR A 203 -14.01 -7.93 8.22
N LEU A 204 -13.81 -7.78 6.92
CA LEU A 204 -14.34 -6.70 6.10
C LEU A 204 -15.87 -6.79 6.00
N PRO A 205 -16.58 -5.64 5.88
CA PRO A 205 -18.03 -5.61 5.64
C PRO A 205 -18.46 -6.29 4.34
N THR A 206 -17.54 -6.36 3.38
CA THR A 206 -17.68 -6.94 2.04
C THR A 206 -16.36 -7.65 1.69
N VAL A 207 -16.18 -8.10 0.45
CA VAL A 207 -14.95 -8.74 -0.02
C VAL A 207 -13.99 -7.73 -0.62
N TRP A 208 -12.68 -7.93 -0.43
CA TRP A 208 -11.63 -7.03 -0.95
C TRP A 208 -11.59 -6.94 -2.49
N THR A 209 -12.33 -7.79 -3.21
CA THR A 209 -12.54 -7.67 -4.67
C THR A 209 -13.57 -6.61 -5.07
N THR A 210 -14.19 -5.94 -4.10
CA THR A 210 -15.12 -4.82 -4.34
C THR A 210 -14.48 -3.52 -3.91
N TRP A 211 -14.85 -2.41 -4.56
CA TRP A 211 -14.34 -1.09 -4.22
C TRP A 211 -14.71 -0.70 -2.79
N GLN A 212 -13.70 -0.40 -1.98
CA GLN A 212 -13.82 0.02 -0.60
C GLN A 212 -12.90 1.21 -0.34
N THR A 213 -13.29 2.06 0.60
CA THR A 213 -12.44 3.15 1.09
C THR A 213 -11.77 2.72 2.39
N HIS A 214 -10.49 2.41 2.30
CA HIS A 214 -9.64 2.12 3.45
C HIS A 214 -9.04 3.41 3.99
N ARG A 215 -9.05 3.57 5.32
CA ARG A 215 -8.42 4.71 5.99
C ARG A 215 -7.65 4.25 7.23
N MET A 216 -6.41 4.71 7.34
CA MET A 216 -5.65 4.69 8.59
C MET A 216 -5.59 6.10 9.16
N GLU A 217 -5.69 6.22 10.47
CA GLU A 217 -5.41 7.45 11.22
C GLU A 217 -4.32 7.15 12.24
N TRP A 218 -3.09 7.52 11.92
CA TRP A 218 -1.98 7.47 12.84
C TRP A 218 -1.96 8.76 13.67
N THR A 219 -2.10 8.60 14.98
CA THR A 219 -2.11 9.70 15.97
C THR A 219 -1.15 9.35 17.11
N PRO A 220 -0.81 10.29 18.01
CA PRO A 220 0.09 9.99 19.12
C PRO A 220 -0.35 8.76 19.92
N GLY A 221 0.48 7.71 19.90
CA GLY A 221 0.29 6.49 20.69
C GLY A 221 -0.68 5.44 20.11
N LYS A 222 -1.24 5.64 18.91
CA LYS A 222 -2.11 4.63 18.28
C LYS A 222 -2.28 4.81 16.77
N VAL A 223 -2.74 3.74 16.13
CA VAL A 223 -3.24 3.76 14.76
C VAL A 223 -4.67 3.23 14.77
N ASP A 224 -5.60 4.05 14.29
CA ASP A 224 -7.01 3.70 14.12
C ASP A 224 -7.29 3.35 12.66
N TRP A 225 -8.10 2.31 12.43
CA TRP A 225 -8.37 1.78 11.11
C TRP A 225 -9.85 1.79 10.79
N TYR A 226 -10.18 2.19 9.55
CA TYR A 226 -11.55 2.35 9.07
C TYR A 226 -11.72 1.75 7.67
N VAL A 227 -12.92 1.23 7.41
CA VAL A 227 -13.36 0.79 6.09
C VAL A 227 -14.72 1.39 5.80
N ASP A 228 -14.86 2.09 4.69
CA ASP A 228 -16.08 2.80 4.27
C ASP A 228 -16.65 3.71 5.39
N GLY A 229 -15.75 4.38 6.11
CA GLY A 229 -16.08 5.26 7.23
C GLY A 229 -16.44 4.54 8.54
N LYS A 230 -16.50 3.21 8.54
CA LYS A 230 -16.74 2.42 9.75
C LYS A 230 -15.43 2.12 10.47
N PHE A 231 -15.39 2.42 11.77
CA PHE A 231 -14.27 2.02 12.64
C PHE A 231 -14.16 0.50 12.71
N MET A 232 -12.96 -0.01 12.47
CA MET A 232 -12.65 -1.44 12.47
C MET A 232 -11.90 -1.83 13.74
N THR A 233 -10.78 -1.16 14.04
CA THR A 233 -9.96 -1.44 15.22
C THR A 233 -8.98 -0.32 15.52
N SER A 234 -8.34 -0.40 16.68
CA SER A 234 -7.25 0.49 17.12
C SER A 234 -6.09 -0.36 17.65
N ILE A 235 -4.86 0.01 17.30
CA ILE A 235 -3.64 -0.65 17.79
C ILE A 235 -2.73 0.41 18.41
N SER A 236 -2.55 0.35 19.73
CA SER A 236 -1.64 1.22 20.48
C SER A 236 -0.27 0.59 20.73
N TYR A 237 -0.21 -0.74 20.76
CA TYR A 237 1.05 -1.45 20.93
C TYR A 237 1.94 -1.21 19.71
N GLN A 238 3.20 -0.81 19.94
CA GLN A 238 4.18 -0.47 18.90
C GLN A 238 3.70 0.56 17.86
N ALA A 239 2.74 1.43 18.22
CA ALA A 239 2.37 2.52 17.32
C ALA A 239 3.61 3.33 16.93
N PRO A 240 3.84 3.62 15.63
CA PRO A 240 4.99 4.41 15.19
C PRO A 240 5.05 5.75 15.92
N VAL A 241 6.26 6.22 16.21
CA VAL A 241 6.51 7.48 16.91
C VAL A 241 7.38 8.44 16.11
N ASP A 242 8.21 7.97 15.20
CA ASP A 242 9.08 8.80 14.35
C ASP A 242 8.49 9.04 12.96
N PRO A 243 8.84 10.14 12.28
CA PRO A 243 8.46 10.38 10.88
C PRO A 243 8.82 9.21 9.97
N ALA A 244 7.90 8.87 9.06
CA ALA A 244 7.96 7.67 8.25
C ALA A 244 7.69 7.96 6.77
N TYR A 245 8.14 7.05 5.92
CA TYR A 245 7.67 6.96 4.54
C TYR A 245 6.20 6.51 4.54
N LEU A 246 5.44 6.92 3.52
CA LEU A 246 4.11 6.37 3.24
C LEU A 246 4.19 5.55 1.95
N LEU A 247 3.69 4.31 1.97
CA LEU A 247 3.94 3.32 0.93
C LEU A 247 2.67 2.58 0.51
N TRP A 248 2.71 2.12 -0.73
CA TRP A 248 1.75 1.18 -1.31
C TRP A 248 2.53 0.15 -2.11
N ASN A 249 2.16 -1.12 -1.99
CA ASN A 249 2.76 -2.16 -2.80
C ASN A 249 1.80 -3.32 -3.10
N VAL A 250 2.17 -4.09 -4.12
CA VAL A 250 1.59 -5.39 -4.44
C VAL A 250 2.74 -6.34 -4.75
N TRP A 251 2.87 -7.40 -3.96
CA TRP A 251 4.06 -8.23 -3.97
C TRP A 251 3.76 -9.70 -3.66
N SER A 252 4.73 -10.54 -3.99
CA SER A 252 4.76 -11.96 -3.65
C SER A 252 6.22 -12.42 -3.70
N ASP A 253 6.58 -13.36 -2.83
CA ASP A 253 7.93 -13.93 -2.77
C ASP A 253 7.90 -15.44 -2.48
N GLY A 254 6.71 -16.05 -2.50
CA GLY A 254 6.50 -17.46 -2.17
C GLY A 254 6.71 -17.79 -0.70
N GLY A 255 6.95 -16.79 0.15
CA GLY A 255 7.11 -16.97 1.59
C GLY A 255 5.81 -17.36 2.27
N LEU A 256 5.90 -17.76 3.54
CA LEU A 256 4.73 -18.15 4.34
C LEU A 256 3.65 -17.05 4.40
N TRP A 257 4.08 -15.79 4.39
CA TRP A 257 3.19 -14.64 4.49
C TRP A 257 2.35 -14.40 3.25
N THR A 258 2.99 -14.42 2.08
CA THR A 258 2.37 -14.16 0.78
C THR A 258 1.65 -15.41 0.25
N GLY A 259 2.18 -16.58 0.57
CA GLY A 259 1.86 -17.82 -0.11
C GLY A 259 2.51 -17.89 -1.50
N GLU A 260 2.39 -19.04 -2.15
CA GLU A 260 2.94 -19.23 -3.50
C GLU A 260 1.89 -18.90 -4.57
N MET A 261 2.23 -17.98 -5.47
CA MET A 261 1.44 -17.66 -6.66
C MET A 261 1.73 -18.69 -7.77
N PRO A 262 0.70 -19.24 -8.46
CA PRO A 262 0.92 -20.10 -9.61
C PRO A 262 1.68 -19.38 -10.73
N ILE A 263 2.53 -20.11 -11.45
CA ILE A 263 3.34 -19.55 -12.55
C ILE A 263 2.43 -18.98 -13.65
N PHE A 264 2.76 -17.78 -14.10
CA PHE A 264 2.03 -16.96 -15.09
C PHE A 264 0.71 -16.35 -14.61
N GLU A 265 0.40 -16.49 -13.33
CA GLU A 265 -0.70 -15.74 -12.71
C GLU A 265 -0.23 -14.35 -12.25
N HIS A 266 -1.21 -13.50 -11.95
CA HIS A 266 -0.99 -12.16 -11.41
C HIS A 266 -2.09 -11.78 -10.42
N VAL A 267 -1.75 -10.80 -9.57
CA VAL A 267 -2.67 -10.13 -8.64
C VAL A 267 -2.51 -8.63 -8.81
N GLU A 268 -3.62 -7.90 -8.74
CA GLU A 268 -3.68 -6.47 -8.97
C GLU A 268 -4.34 -5.76 -7.79
N MET A 269 -3.78 -4.64 -7.35
CA MET A 269 -4.46 -3.65 -6.52
C MET A 269 -4.87 -2.49 -7.43
N HIS A 270 -6.17 -2.25 -7.51
CA HIS A 270 -6.72 -1.12 -8.24
C HIS A 270 -6.99 0.01 -7.26
N VAL A 271 -6.65 1.24 -7.64
CA VAL A 271 -6.76 2.42 -6.79
C VAL A 271 -7.41 3.56 -7.56
N GLN A 272 -8.54 4.06 -7.08
CA GLN A 272 -9.23 5.20 -7.67
C GLN A 272 -8.69 6.54 -7.17
N TYR A 273 -8.41 6.65 -5.88
CA TYR A 273 -7.78 7.84 -5.32
C TYR A 273 -6.97 7.50 -4.07
N ILE A 274 -6.03 8.38 -3.79
CA ILE A 274 -5.27 8.43 -2.54
C ILE A 274 -5.41 9.83 -1.95
N GLU A 275 -5.60 9.89 -0.64
CA GLU A 275 -5.60 11.12 0.14
C GLU A 275 -4.64 10.97 1.31
N ILE A 276 -3.83 12.00 1.54
CA ILE A 276 -2.94 12.11 2.69
C ILE A 276 -3.30 13.40 3.42
N GLU A 277 -3.74 13.28 4.66
CA GLU A 277 -3.93 14.38 5.59
C GLU A 277 -2.83 14.34 6.66
N TYR A 278 -2.20 15.48 6.94
CA TYR A 278 -1.00 15.53 7.77
C TYR A 278 -0.93 16.83 8.59
N LEU A 279 -0.09 16.82 9.62
CA LEU A 279 0.28 18.02 10.36
C LEU A 279 1.32 18.80 9.52
N GLY A 280 0.97 20.02 9.11
CA GLY A 280 1.84 20.93 8.36
C GLY A 280 2.81 21.73 9.22
#